data_AF-C6BP09-F1
#
_entry.id   AF-C6BP09-F1
#
_cell.length_a   1.000
_cell.length_b   1.000
_cell.length_c   1.000
_cell.angle_alpha   90.00
_cell.angle_beta   90.00
_cell.angle_gamma   90.00
#
_symmetry.space_group_name_H-M   'P 1'
#
loop_
_entity.id
_entity.type
_entity.pdbx_description
1 polymer ?
#
loop_
_entity_poly.entity_id
_entity_poly.type
_entity_poly.pdbx_seq_one_letter_code
_entity_poly.pdbx_strand_id
1 'polypeptide(L)'
;MWAVLLIERIALEVGVALELDLDEVRARLIHLHARRGELKRGEAWLMKFDEINEQTHEMSSVTARTQFISSLTQSGHVAEALPYLDWLRDVYAHVRTTDSHFLYMRGIPFFPSFLENSLPILKANMRAEAVARRYGVLSEQLDEEGEAQLGQWLQSLMVAAER
;
A
#
# COMPACT_ATOMS: atom_id res chain seq x y z
N MET A 1 -22.33 4.35 -2.27
CA MET A 1 -23.46 3.96 -1.41
C MET A 1 -24.33 2.86 -2.04
N TRP A 2 -24.84 3.03 -3.27
CA TRP A 2 -25.73 2.04 -3.90
C TRP A 2 -25.08 0.70 -4.33
N ALA A 3 -23.79 0.69 -4.70
CA ALA A 3 -23.11 -0.54 -5.12
C ALA A 3 -22.79 -1.50 -3.96
N VAL A 4 -22.56 -0.96 -2.75
CA VAL A 4 -22.26 -1.74 -1.53
C VAL A 4 -23.50 -2.52 -1.11
N LEU A 5 -24.63 -1.83 -1.00
CA LEU A 5 -25.92 -2.45 -0.68
C LEU A 5 -26.37 -3.46 -1.74
N LEU A 6 -25.98 -3.27 -3.01
CA LEU A 6 -26.34 -4.20 -4.07
C LEU A 6 -25.55 -5.52 -3.97
N ILE A 7 -24.28 -5.48 -3.59
CA ILE A 7 -23.47 -6.71 -3.42
C ILE A 7 -23.88 -7.46 -2.17
N GLU A 8 -24.11 -6.76 -1.05
CA GLU A 8 -24.66 -7.36 0.18
C GLU A 8 -26.04 -7.98 -0.06
N ARG A 9 -26.90 -7.32 -0.86
CA ARG A 9 -28.25 -7.82 -1.19
C ARG A 9 -28.23 -8.96 -2.20
N ILE A 10 -27.35 -8.95 -3.20
CA ILE A 10 -27.21 -10.05 -4.16
C ILE A 10 -26.63 -11.29 -3.48
N ALA A 11 -25.68 -11.14 -2.56
CA ALA A 11 -25.14 -12.26 -1.77
C ALA A 11 -26.23 -12.94 -0.93
N LEU A 12 -27.19 -12.16 -0.40
CA LEU A 12 -28.36 -12.68 0.34
C LEU A 12 -29.45 -13.28 -0.56
N GLU A 13 -29.72 -12.70 -1.74
CA GLU A 13 -30.81 -13.13 -2.63
C GLU A 13 -30.49 -14.37 -3.47
N VAL A 14 -29.21 -14.63 -3.79
CA VAL A 14 -28.83 -15.74 -4.69
C VAL A 14 -28.75 -17.09 -3.97
N GLY A 15 -28.88 -17.13 -2.64
CA GLY A 15 -29.04 -18.40 -1.90
C GLY A 15 -27.90 -19.40 -2.10
N VAL A 16 -26.76 -18.95 -2.63
CA VAL A 16 -25.54 -19.74 -2.66
C VAL A 16 -24.82 -19.38 -1.38
N ALA A 17 -24.87 -20.28 -0.41
CA ALA A 17 -23.90 -20.34 0.68
C ALA A 17 -22.52 -20.66 0.09
N LEU A 18 -21.99 -19.77 -0.74
CA LEU A 18 -20.57 -19.63 -0.85
C LEU A 18 -20.19 -19.02 0.49
N GLU A 19 -19.40 -19.73 1.28
CA GLU A 19 -18.46 -19.09 2.19
C GLU A 19 -17.56 -18.18 1.35
N LEU A 20 -18.12 -17.07 0.85
CA LEU A 20 -17.35 -16.01 0.24
C LEU A 20 -16.65 -15.38 1.40
N ASP A 21 -15.35 -15.62 1.47
CA ASP A 21 -14.45 -14.78 2.24
C ASP A 21 -14.73 -13.33 1.83
N LEU A 22 -15.39 -12.61 2.74
CA LEU A 22 -15.82 -11.24 2.48
C LEU A 22 -14.60 -10.34 2.27
N ASP A 23 -13.44 -10.69 2.82
CA ASP A 23 -12.19 -9.98 2.56
C ASP A 23 -11.68 -10.23 1.15
N GLU A 24 -11.82 -11.44 0.63
CA GLU A 24 -11.50 -11.72 -0.77
C GLU A 24 -12.39 -10.89 -1.72
N VAL A 25 -13.69 -10.82 -1.43
CA VAL A 25 -14.63 -10.00 -2.22
C VAL A 25 -14.27 -8.52 -2.14
N ARG A 26 -13.91 -8.00 -0.95
CA ARG A 26 -13.51 -6.60 -0.77
C ARG A 26 -12.20 -6.29 -1.47
N ALA A 27 -11.18 -7.14 -1.33
CA ALA A 27 -9.90 -7.01 -2.02
C ALA A 27 -10.09 -6.97 -3.54
N ARG A 28 -10.97 -7.83 -4.08
CA ARG A 28 -11.33 -7.83 -5.51
C ARG A 28 -12.01 -6.53 -5.95
N LEU A 29 -12.85 -5.91 -5.11
CA LEU A 29 -13.51 -4.63 -5.42
C LEU A 29 -12.53 -3.44 -5.36
N ILE A 30 -11.68 -3.38 -4.34
CA ILE A 30 -10.57 -2.40 -4.23
C ILE A 30 -9.74 -2.44 -5.52
N HIS A 31 -9.36 -3.65 -5.92
CA HIS A 31 -8.56 -3.90 -7.10
C HIS A 31 -9.28 -3.50 -8.41
N LEU A 32 -10.55 -3.88 -8.58
CA LEU A 32 -11.36 -3.56 -9.75
C LEU A 32 -11.45 -2.05 -9.98
N HIS A 33 -11.75 -1.29 -8.92
CA HIS A 33 -11.91 0.15 -9.02
C HIS A 33 -10.58 0.87 -9.24
N ALA A 34 -9.49 0.40 -8.61
CA ALA A 34 -8.14 0.88 -8.88
C ALA A 34 -7.76 0.73 -10.36
N ARG A 35 -7.95 -0.47 -10.93
CA ARG A 35 -7.63 -0.74 -12.34
C ARG A 35 -8.41 0.13 -13.33
N ARG A 36 -9.59 0.61 -12.93
CA ARG A 36 -10.46 1.46 -13.76
C ARG A 36 -10.23 2.96 -13.55
N GLY A 37 -9.30 3.35 -12.67
CA GLY A 37 -9.11 4.75 -12.29
C GLY A 37 -10.28 5.35 -11.50
N GLU A 38 -11.18 4.51 -10.97
CA GLU A 38 -12.34 4.95 -10.19
C GLU A 38 -11.93 5.24 -8.73
N LEU A 39 -10.98 6.17 -8.55
CA LEU A 39 -10.25 6.39 -7.29
C LEU A 39 -11.18 6.53 -6.08
N LYS A 40 -12.20 7.39 -6.16
CA LYS A 40 -13.18 7.60 -5.07
C LYS A 40 -13.92 6.33 -4.66
N ARG A 41 -14.16 5.41 -5.61
CA ARG A 41 -14.83 4.14 -5.32
C ARG A 41 -13.84 3.15 -4.71
N GLY A 42 -12.60 3.10 -5.20
CA GLY A 42 -11.52 2.32 -4.58
C GLY A 42 -11.27 2.75 -3.14
N GLU A 43 -11.18 4.05 -2.90
CA GLU A 43 -11.04 4.67 -1.57
C GLU A 43 -12.20 4.32 -0.64
N ALA A 44 -13.44 4.41 -1.12
CA ALA A 44 -14.61 4.04 -0.33
C ALA A 44 -14.57 2.57 0.10
N TRP A 45 -14.06 1.68 -0.76
CA TRP A 45 -13.87 0.28 -0.41
C TRP A 45 -12.70 0.04 0.54
N LEU A 46 -11.61 0.82 0.44
CA LEU A 46 -10.51 0.78 1.42
C LEU A 46 -10.98 1.23 2.81
N MET A 47 -11.74 2.33 2.90
CA MET A 47 -12.32 2.78 4.17
C MET A 47 -13.26 1.73 4.75
N LYS A 48 -14.10 1.11 3.91
CA LYS A 48 -15.02 0.06 4.35
C LYS A 48 -14.28 -1.20 4.81
N PHE A 49 -13.17 -1.52 4.16
CA PHE A 49 -12.30 -2.62 4.56
C PHE A 49 -11.70 -2.35 5.95
N ASP A 50 -11.18 -1.15 6.21
CA ASP A 50 -10.64 -0.80 7.54
C ASP A 50 -11.70 -0.89 8.63
N GLU A 51 -12.90 -0.31 8.42
CA GLU A 51 -14.01 -0.36 9.38
C GLU A 51 -14.37 -1.78 9.83
N ILE A 52 -14.33 -2.74 8.90
CA ILE A 52 -14.72 -4.11 9.17
C ILE A 52 -13.54 -4.90 9.74
N ASN A 53 -12.34 -4.68 9.24
CA ASN A 53 -11.15 -5.35 9.73
C ASN A 53 -10.77 -4.92 11.16
N GLU A 54 -11.18 -3.73 11.62
CA GLU A 54 -11.16 -3.37 13.04
C GLU A 54 -11.98 -4.32 13.92
N GLN A 55 -12.98 -5.00 13.35
CA GLN A 55 -13.87 -5.92 14.06
C GLN A 55 -13.48 -7.39 13.86
N THR A 56 -12.96 -7.75 12.67
CA THR A 56 -12.69 -9.16 12.32
C THR A 56 -11.20 -9.53 12.42
N HIS A 57 -10.28 -8.57 12.27
CA HIS A 57 -8.82 -8.78 12.25
C HIS A 57 -8.33 -9.84 11.24
N GLU A 58 -9.09 -10.08 10.16
CA GLU A 58 -8.85 -11.17 9.20
C GLU A 58 -7.73 -10.85 8.20
N MET A 59 -7.53 -9.57 7.81
CA MET A 59 -6.47 -9.17 6.87
C MET A 59 -5.83 -7.83 7.22
N SER A 60 -4.49 -7.72 7.15
CA SER A 60 -3.82 -6.45 7.46
C SER A 60 -4.26 -5.31 6.54
N SER A 61 -4.64 -4.18 7.14
CA SER A 61 -4.90 -2.89 6.48
C SER A 61 -3.74 -2.44 5.57
N VAL A 62 -2.52 -2.84 5.91
CA VAL A 62 -1.30 -2.58 5.12
C VAL A 62 -1.28 -3.41 3.84
N THR A 63 -1.71 -4.68 3.91
CA THR A 63 -1.80 -5.56 2.73
C THR A 63 -2.78 -5.01 1.70
N ALA A 64 -3.98 -4.61 2.13
CA ALA A 64 -5.00 -4.07 1.23
C ALA A 64 -4.53 -2.79 0.50
N ARG A 65 -3.87 -1.87 1.22
CA ARG A 65 -3.29 -0.66 0.64
C ARG A 65 -2.10 -0.94 -0.29
N THR A 66 -1.26 -1.93 0.04
CA THR A 66 -0.15 -2.35 -0.84
C THR A 66 -0.67 -2.92 -2.17
N GLN A 67 -1.75 -3.71 -2.11
CA GLN A 67 -2.42 -4.20 -3.31
C GLN A 67 -3.06 -3.06 -4.11
N PHE A 68 -3.64 -2.06 -3.44
CA PHE A 68 -4.18 -0.88 -4.10
C PHE A 68 -3.10 -0.09 -4.86
N ILE A 69 -1.95 0.17 -4.23
CA ILE A 69 -0.77 0.81 -4.88
C ILE A 69 -0.37 0.03 -6.14
N SER A 70 -0.23 -1.29 -6.02
CA SER A 70 0.13 -2.16 -7.14
C SER A 70 -0.88 -2.05 -8.28
N SER A 71 -2.17 -2.01 -7.95
CA SER A 71 -3.26 -1.94 -8.92
C SER A 71 -3.29 -0.62 -9.68
N LEU A 72 -3.12 0.50 -8.97
CA LEU A 72 -3.02 1.84 -9.57
C LEU A 72 -1.81 1.91 -10.51
N THR A 73 -0.65 1.43 -10.06
CA THR A 73 0.59 1.49 -10.83
C THR A 73 0.50 0.64 -12.10
N GLN A 74 -0.02 -0.58 -12.01
CA GLN A 74 -0.20 -1.49 -13.15
C GLN A 74 -1.22 -0.99 -14.19
N SER A 75 -2.17 -0.14 -13.78
CA SER A 75 -3.17 0.44 -14.66
C SER A 75 -2.79 1.81 -15.22
N GLY A 76 -1.58 2.30 -14.93
CA GLY A 76 -1.07 3.59 -15.42
C GLY A 76 -1.46 4.79 -14.56
N HIS A 77 -2.18 4.58 -13.46
CA HIS A 77 -2.55 5.60 -12.46
C HIS A 77 -1.42 5.82 -11.44
N VAL A 78 -0.20 6.07 -11.94
CA VAL A 78 1.01 6.11 -11.12
C VAL A 78 1.04 7.32 -10.19
N ALA A 79 0.49 8.46 -10.60
CA ALA A 79 0.43 9.66 -9.77
C ALA A 79 -0.55 9.49 -8.60
N GLU A 80 -1.66 8.80 -8.83
CA GLU A 80 -2.68 8.52 -7.83
C GLU A 80 -2.18 7.57 -6.73
N ALA A 81 -1.11 6.80 -6.98
CA ALA A 81 -0.49 5.93 -5.98
C ALA A 81 0.32 6.70 -4.91
N LEU A 82 0.69 7.97 -5.15
CA LEU A 82 1.61 8.71 -4.29
C LEU A 82 1.14 8.87 -2.83
N PRO A 83 -0.13 9.18 -2.52
CA PRO A 83 -0.58 9.34 -1.13
C PRO A 83 -0.54 8.02 -0.35
N TYR A 84 -0.85 6.90 -1.01
CA TYR A 84 -0.81 5.57 -0.40
C TYR A 84 0.62 5.11 -0.14
N LEU A 85 1.54 5.52 -1.01
CA LEU A 85 2.96 5.29 -0.81
C LEU A 85 3.53 6.10 0.37
N ASP A 86 3.10 7.35 0.55
CA ASP A 86 3.43 8.14 1.75
C ASP A 86 2.89 7.47 3.01
N TRP A 87 1.63 7.03 2.99
CA TRP A 87 1.05 6.31 4.10
C TRP A 87 1.86 5.06 4.46
N LEU A 88 2.28 4.28 3.44
CA LEU A 88 3.08 3.07 3.65
C LEU A 88 4.48 3.40 4.19
N ARG A 89 5.10 4.49 3.74
CA ARG A 89 6.34 5.01 4.35
C ARG A 89 6.13 5.28 5.84
N ASP A 90 5.05 5.98 6.18
CA ASP A 90 4.78 6.42 7.55
C ASP A 90 4.46 5.24 8.48
N VAL A 91 4.02 4.09 7.94
CA VAL A 91 3.92 2.83 8.70
C VAL A 91 5.29 2.40 9.24
N TYR A 92 6.37 2.47 8.45
CA TYR A 92 7.72 2.11 8.94
C TYR A 92 8.19 3.04 10.05
N ALA A 93 7.97 4.34 9.89
CA ALA A 93 8.23 5.35 10.93
C ALA A 93 7.44 5.10 12.22
N HIS A 94 6.21 4.59 12.09
CA HIS A 94 5.37 4.28 13.24
C HIS A 94 5.82 3.03 13.98
N VAL A 95 6.12 1.94 13.26
CA VAL A 95 6.50 0.67 13.89
C VAL A 95 7.95 0.65 14.38
N ARG A 96 8.80 1.54 13.84
CA ARG A 96 10.22 1.75 14.22
C ARG A 96 11.07 0.47 14.20
N THR A 97 10.68 -0.50 13.38
CA THR A 97 11.46 -1.71 13.15
C THR A 97 11.33 -2.16 11.71
N THR A 98 12.42 -2.68 11.17
CA THR A 98 12.51 -3.30 9.85
C THR A 98 12.74 -4.82 9.92
N ASP A 99 12.60 -5.41 11.12
CA ASP A 99 12.70 -6.86 11.34
C ASP A 99 11.73 -7.63 10.44
N SER A 100 12.28 -8.54 9.63
CA SER A 100 11.51 -9.23 8.60
C SER A 100 10.39 -10.10 9.18
N HIS A 101 10.59 -10.69 10.36
CA HIS A 101 9.55 -11.52 10.99
C HIS A 101 8.38 -10.66 11.47
N PHE A 102 8.65 -9.53 12.12
CA PHE A 102 7.65 -8.56 12.54
C PHE A 102 6.87 -8.01 11.35
N LEU A 103 7.57 -7.57 10.29
CA LEU A 103 6.94 -7.02 9.10
C LEU A 103 6.02 -8.06 8.44
N TYR A 104 6.47 -9.31 8.29
CA TYR A 104 5.66 -10.41 7.76
C TYR A 104 4.39 -10.64 8.59
N MET A 105 4.52 -10.74 9.91
CA MET A 105 3.39 -10.94 10.82
C MET A 105 2.37 -9.80 10.78
N ARG A 106 2.78 -8.58 10.40
CA ARG A 106 1.91 -7.40 10.28
C ARG A 106 1.43 -7.15 8.85
N GLY A 107 1.82 -7.97 7.88
CA GLY A 107 1.51 -7.75 6.47
C GLY A 107 2.14 -6.47 5.90
N ILE A 108 3.22 -5.98 6.52
CA ILE A 108 4.00 -4.85 6.03
C ILE A 108 5.04 -5.41 5.04
N PRO A 109 5.23 -4.81 3.84
CA PRO A 109 6.28 -5.23 2.93
C PRO A 109 7.66 -5.21 3.60
N PHE A 110 8.59 -6.04 3.15
CA PHE A 110 9.97 -5.92 3.62
C PHE A 110 10.56 -4.60 3.19
N PHE A 111 11.37 -3.99 4.05
CA PHE A 111 11.88 -2.64 3.83
C PHE A 111 12.65 -2.51 2.50
N PRO A 112 13.55 -3.44 2.10
CA PRO A 112 14.17 -3.41 0.78
C PRO A 112 13.15 -3.48 -0.37
N SER A 113 12.16 -4.37 -0.28
CA SER A 113 11.10 -4.48 -1.28
C SER A 113 10.28 -3.20 -1.40
N PHE A 114 10.02 -2.50 -0.29
CA PHE A 114 9.37 -1.20 -0.32
C PHE A 114 10.22 -0.18 -1.07
N LEU A 115 11.51 -0.06 -0.77
CA LEU A 115 12.42 0.88 -1.44
C LEU A 115 12.47 0.61 -2.95
N GLU A 116 12.67 -0.65 -3.35
CA GLU A 116 12.74 -1.08 -4.74
C GLU A 116 11.45 -0.82 -5.52
N ASN A 117 10.31 -1.23 -4.98
CA ASN A 117 9.02 -1.12 -5.68
C ASN A 117 8.47 0.31 -5.71
N SER A 118 8.84 1.13 -4.73
CA SER A 118 8.41 2.52 -4.67
C SER A 118 9.21 3.42 -5.61
N LEU A 119 10.47 3.10 -5.90
CA LEU A 119 11.36 3.97 -6.67
C LEU A 119 10.85 4.30 -8.08
N PRO A 120 10.34 3.36 -8.90
CA PRO A 120 9.79 3.68 -10.21
C PRO A 120 8.59 4.64 -10.13
N ILE A 121 7.73 4.48 -9.11
CA ILE A 121 6.58 5.34 -8.86
C ILE A 121 7.05 6.76 -8.52
N LEU A 122 8.07 6.89 -7.66
CA LEU A 122 8.64 8.17 -7.29
C LEU A 122 9.30 8.86 -8.50
N LYS A 123 10.17 8.15 -9.23
CA LYS A 123 10.88 8.68 -10.41
C LYS A 123 9.93 9.14 -11.51
N ALA A 124 8.77 8.50 -11.67
CA ALA A 124 7.76 8.91 -12.64
C ALA A 124 7.10 10.26 -12.30
N ASN A 125 7.13 10.68 -11.03
CA ASN A 125 6.37 11.83 -10.54
C ASN A 125 7.22 12.99 -10.00
N MET A 126 8.52 12.78 -9.74
CA MET A 126 9.38 13.81 -9.18
C MET A 126 10.85 13.66 -9.57
N ARG A 127 11.61 14.75 -9.43
CA ARG A 127 13.06 14.77 -9.68
C ARG A 127 13.84 14.02 -8.60
N ALA A 128 15.06 13.61 -8.92
CA ALA A 128 15.92 12.81 -8.05
C ALA A 128 16.10 13.41 -6.65
N GLU A 129 16.24 14.73 -6.52
CA GLU A 129 16.41 15.39 -5.22
C GLU A 129 15.13 15.29 -4.37
N ALA A 130 13.96 15.34 -5.01
CA ALA A 130 12.68 15.14 -4.33
C ALA A 130 12.48 13.67 -3.92
N VAL A 131 12.93 12.71 -4.74
CA VAL A 131 12.93 11.28 -4.39
C VAL A 131 13.78 11.05 -3.14
N ALA A 132 15.02 11.54 -3.12
CA ALA A 132 15.92 11.39 -1.97
C ALA A 132 15.33 12.02 -0.71
N ARG A 133 14.76 13.23 -0.80
CA ARG A 133 14.08 13.87 0.33
C ARG A 133 12.90 13.04 0.85
N ARG A 134 12.12 12.40 -0.03
CA ARG A 134 10.94 11.64 0.37
C ARG A 134 11.29 10.36 1.13
N TYR A 135 12.39 9.69 0.77
CA TYR A 135 12.94 8.58 1.55
C TYR A 135 13.61 9.08 2.85
N GLY A 136 14.32 10.21 2.78
CA GLY A 136 15.02 10.80 3.93
C GLY A 136 14.12 11.16 5.12
N VAL A 137 12.80 11.27 4.92
CA VAL A 137 11.81 11.41 6.02
C VAL A 137 11.92 10.27 7.04
N LEU A 138 12.34 9.07 6.61
CA LEU A 138 12.50 7.92 7.49
C LEU A 138 13.77 7.96 8.35
N SER A 139 14.70 8.87 8.08
CA SER A 139 15.94 8.95 8.85
C SER A 139 15.66 9.26 10.32
N GLU A 140 16.36 8.56 11.20
CA GLU A 140 16.18 8.58 12.67
C GLU A 140 14.84 7.99 13.16
N GLN A 141 14.03 7.42 12.26
CA GLN A 141 12.75 6.80 12.58
C GLN A 141 12.78 5.27 12.51
N LEU A 142 13.86 4.68 11.99
CA LEU A 142 14.01 3.23 11.83
C LEU A 142 14.88 2.63 12.95
N ASP A 143 14.97 1.30 12.97
CA ASP A 143 15.98 0.58 13.75
C ASP A 143 17.36 0.63 13.05
N GLU A 144 18.40 0.15 13.73
CA GLU A 144 19.79 0.21 13.23
C GLU A 144 19.94 -0.42 11.84
N GLU A 145 19.30 -1.58 11.62
CA GLU A 145 19.29 -2.25 10.32
C GLU A 145 18.59 -1.39 9.25
N GLY A 146 17.42 -0.83 9.56
CA GLY A 146 16.67 0.03 8.65
C GLY A 146 17.42 1.31 8.29
N GLU A 147 18.08 1.96 9.24
CA GLU A 147 18.93 3.13 8.99
C GLU A 147 20.11 2.78 8.08
N ALA A 148 20.76 1.63 8.29
CA ALA A 148 21.85 1.17 7.43
C ALA A 148 21.37 0.92 5.99
N GLN A 149 20.22 0.25 5.83
CA GLN A 149 19.62 0.00 4.52
C GLN A 149 19.21 1.32 3.83
N LEU A 150 18.58 2.24 4.55
CA LEU A 150 18.18 3.55 4.05
C LEU A 150 19.40 4.39 3.62
N GLY A 151 20.47 4.39 4.42
CA GLY A 151 21.70 5.10 4.10
C GLY A 151 22.35 4.59 2.81
N GLN A 152 22.46 3.27 2.65
CA GLN A 152 22.95 2.65 1.41
C GLN A 152 22.08 3.01 0.21
N TRP A 153 20.77 2.98 0.40
CA TRP A 153 19.81 3.34 -0.65
C TRP A 153 19.98 4.79 -1.11
N LEU A 154 19.99 5.74 -0.18
CA LEU A 154 20.18 7.16 -0.47
C LEU A 154 21.52 7.42 -1.18
N GLN A 155 22.59 6.78 -0.75
CA GLN A 155 23.90 6.87 -1.41
C GLN A 155 23.83 6.36 -2.86
N SER A 156 23.13 5.25 -3.10
CA SER A 156 22.96 4.71 -4.45
C SER A 156 22.20 5.67 -5.38
N LEU A 157 21.20 6.39 -4.84
CA LEU A 157 20.44 7.38 -5.60
C LEU A 157 21.29 8.60 -5.97
N MET A 158 22.18 9.04 -5.08
CA MET A 158 23.11 10.13 -5.36
C MET A 158 24.08 9.77 -6.49
N VAL A 159 24.71 8.60 -6.41
CA VAL A 159 25.63 8.11 -7.46
C VAL A 159 24.92 7.96 -8.81
N ALA A 160 23.65 7.52 -8.80
CA ALA A 160 22.86 7.40 -10.02
C ALA A 160 22.43 8.76 -10.62
N ALA A 161 22.38 9.82 -9.82
CA ALA A 161 22.02 11.16 -10.29
C ALA A 161 23.21 11.94 -10.89
N GLU A 162 24.45 11.54 -10.57
CA GLU A 162 25.68 12.14 -11.08
C GLU A 162 26.13 11.57 -12.45
N ARG A 163 25.43 10.55 -12.96
CA ARG A 163 25.70 9.88 -14.25
C ARG A 163 24.71 10.31 -15.32
#